data_AF-A0A645CRX4-F1
#
_entry.id   AF-A0A645CRX4-F1
#
_cell.length_a   1.000
_cell.length_b   1.000
_cell.length_c   1.000
_cell.angle_alpha   90.00
_cell.angle_beta   90.00
_cell.angle_gamma   90.00
#
_symmetry.space_group_name_H-M   'P 1'
#
loop_
_entity.id
_entity.type
_entity.pdbx_description
1 polymer ?
#
loop_
_entity_poly.entity_id
_entity_poly.type
_entity_poly.pdbx_seq_one_letter_code
_entity_poly.pdbx_strand_id
1 'polypeptide(L)'
;MNSSINLLYPLENRLASYINESLVCGDNLYIDFDENLNNIAELLGSSYRHLLRTFNTLCKKGVLKREDGKYKIINKVLLKDLAGDLYQDAKFL
;
A
#
# COMPACT_ATOMS: atom_id res chain seq x y z
N MET A 1 14.74 -8.81 -19.07
CA MET A 1 14.01 -9.75 -18.19
C MET A 1 13.78 -9.07 -16.85
N ASN A 2 12.72 -8.27 -16.71
CA ASN A 2 12.43 -7.47 -15.50
C ASN A 2 11.39 -8.18 -14.60
N SER A 3 11.67 -9.43 -14.24
CA SER A 3 10.79 -10.22 -13.36
C SER A 3 11.18 -10.08 -11.87
N SER A 4 12.29 -9.41 -11.57
CA SER A 4 12.90 -9.41 -10.23
C SER A 4 12.42 -8.29 -9.32
N ILE A 5 11.85 -7.21 -9.85
CA ILE A 5 11.41 -6.06 -9.02
C ILE A 5 10.27 -6.47 -8.07
N ASN A 6 9.40 -7.38 -8.51
CA ASN A 6 8.33 -7.96 -7.68
C ASN A 6 8.81 -8.96 -6.61
N LEU A 7 10.09 -9.39 -6.65
CA LEU A 7 10.66 -10.35 -5.69
C LEU A 7 11.48 -9.68 -4.57
N LEU A 8 11.94 -8.43 -4.77
CA LEU A 8 12.79 -7.74 -3.80
C LEU A 8 12.01 -7.12 -2.63
N TYR A 9 10.72 -6.84 -2.80
CA TYR A 9 9.92 -6.15 -1.79
C TYR A 9 8.64 -6.91 -1.42
N PRO A 10 8.37 -7.14 -0.12
CA PRO A 10 7.12 -7.71 0.36
C PRO A 10 5.91 -6.91 -0.15
N LEU A 11 4.78 -7.58 -0.34
CA LEU A 11 3.51 -6.93 -0.70
C LEU A 11 3.12 -5.81 0.27
N GLU A 12 3.51 -5.96 1.55
CA GLU A 12 3.33 -4.93 2.57
C GLU A 12 3.97 -3.60 2.17
N ASN A 13 5.23 -3.62 1.73
CA ASN A 13 5.96 -2.42 1.34
C ASN A 13 5.33 -1.81 0.09
N ARG A 14 5.03 -2.63 -0.93
CA ARG A 14 4.39 -2.13 -2.17
C ARG A 14 3.03 -1.50 -1.91
N LEU A 15 2.23 -2.10 -1.02
CA LEU A 15 0.94 -1.54 -0.61
C LEU A 15 1.13 -0.22 0.15
N ALA A 16 2.10 -0.17 1.07
CA ALA A 16 2.41 1.06 1.80
C ALA A 16 2.85 2.20 0.86
N SER A 17 3.70 1.90 -0.14
CA SER A 17 4.12 2.88 -1.16
C SER A 17 2.93 3.37 -1.99
N TYR A 18 2.08 2.46 -2.47
CA TYR A 18 0.87 2.81 -3.22
C TYR A 18 -0.04 3.77 -2.43
N ILE A 19 -0.32 3.45 -1.17
CA ILE A 19 -1.15 4.31 -0.31
C ILE A 19 -0.46 5.66 -0.08
N ASN A 20 0.85 5.66 0.17
CA ASN A 20 1.63 6.89 0.36
C ASN A 20 1.62 7.81 -0.87
N GLU A 21 1.73 7.27 -2.08
CA GLU A 21 1.63 8.07 -3.31
C GLU A 21 0.22 8.60 -3.55
N SER A 22 -0.81 7.80 -3.26
CA SER A 22 -2.21 8.23 -3.39
C SER A 22 -2.54 9.44 -2.47
N LEU A 23 -1.86 9.56 -1.32
CA LEU A 23 -1.94 10.72 -0.42
C LEU A 23 -1.23 11.97 -0.94
N VAL A 24 -0.19 11.84 -1.76
CA VAL A 24 0.50 12.99 -2.35
C VAL A 24 -0.39 13.66 -3.40
N CYS A 25 -1.22 12.85 -4.08
CA CYS A 25 -2.11 13.34 -5.14
C CYS A 25 -3.46 13.88 -4.61
N GLY A 26 -3.77 13.72 -3.31
CA GLY A 26 -4.97 14.29 -2.70
C GLY A 26 -5.00 14.16 -1.17
N ASP A 27 -5.74 15.06 -0.50
CA ASP A 27 -5.86 15.11 0.98
C ASP A 27 -6.70 13.96 1.60
N ASN A 28 -7.08 12.96 0.80
CA ASN A 28 -7.99 11.92 1.26
C ASN A 28 -7.27 10.87 2.12
N LEU A 29 -7.62 10.84 3.41
CA LEU A 29 -7.11 9.87 4.39
C LEU A 29 -7.82 8.51 4.36
N TYR A 30 -8.78 8.34 3.44
CA TYR A 30 -9.64 7.17 3.35
C TYR A 30 -9.47 6.46 2.01
N ILE A 31 -9.33 5.13 2.07
CA ILE A 31 -9.32 4.24 0.91
C ILE A 31 -10.74 3.72 0.71
N ASP A 32 -11.31 3.85 -0.50
CA ASP A 32 -12.62 3.29 -0.88
C ASP A 32 -12.46 1.97 -1.65
N PHE A 33 -13.34 1.00 -1.40
CA PHE A 33 -12.96 -0.42 -1.53
C PHE A 33 -13.52 -1.15 -2.74
N ASP A 34 -14.75 -0.86 -3.14
CA ASP A 34 -15.49 -1.87 -3.90
C ASP A 34 -14.96 -2.05 -5.33
N GLU A 35 -14.66 -0.97 -6.04
CA GLU A 35 -14.16 -1.07 -7.42
C GLU A 35 -12.63 -1.11 -7.49
N ASN A 36 -11.94 -0.64 -6.46
CA ASN A 36 -10.49 -0.40 -6.55
C ASN A 36 -9.65 -1.59 -6.09
N LEU A 37 -10.12 -2.42 -5.15
CA LEU A 37 -9.27 -3.44 -4.54
C LEU A 37 -8.83 -4.57 -5.48
N ASN A 38 -9.67 -4.97 -6.44
CA ASN A 38 -9.26 -5.97 -7.44
C ASN A 38 -8.17 -5.41 -8.35
N ASN A 39 -8.33 -4.16 -8.80
CA ASN A 39 -7.33 -3.46 -9.62
C ASN A 39 -6.02 -3.25 -8.86
N ILE A 40 -6.09 -2.87 -7.57
CA ILE A 40 -4.91 -2.72 -6.71
C ILE A 40 -4.20 -4.07 -6.53
N ALA A 41 -4.94 -5.16 -6.36
CA ALA A 41 -4.34 -6.48 -6.22
C ALA A 41 -3.56 -6.86 -7.48
N GLU A 42 -4.14 -6.64 -8.66
CA GLU A 42 -3.50 -6.87 -9.95
C GLU A 42 -2.27 -5.97 -10.14
N LEU A 43 -2.39 -4.66 -9.89
CA LEU A 43 -1.31 -3.68 -9.97
C LEU A 43 -0.12 -4.07 -9.07
N LEU A 44 -0.41 -4.49 -7.83
CA LEU A 44 0.62 -4.88 -6.86
C LEU A 44 1.10 -6.34 -7.03
N GLY A 45 0.69 -7.02 -8.11
CA GLY A 45 1.11 -8.38 -8.42
C GLY A 45 0.72 -9.39 -7.34
N SER A 46 -0.50 -9.27 -6.81
CA SER A 46 -1.01 -10.07 -5.69
C SER A 46 -2.42 -10.60 -5.98
N SER A 47 -2.80 -11.71 -5.34
CA SER A 47 -4.22 -12.07 -5.25
C SER A 47 -4.98 -11.10 -4.35
N TYR A 48 -6.27 -10.90 -4.61
CA TYR A 48 -7.18 -10.13 -3.76
C TYR A 48 -7.14 -10.59 -2.29
N ARG A 49 -7.10 -11.92 -2.04
CA ARG A 49 -7.00 -12.48 -0.68
C ARG A 49 -5.71 -12.10 0.03
N HIS A 50 -4.59 -12.06 -0.69
CA HIS A 50 -3.30 -11.69 -0.10
C HIS A 50 -3.25 -10.16 0.13
N LEU A 51 -3.83 -9.36 -0.76
CA LEU A 51 -4.02 -7.94 -0.53
C LEU A 51 -4.83 -7.67 0.77
N LEU A 52 -5.97 -8.34 0.94
CA LEU A 52 -6.78 -8.22 2.16
C LEU A 52 -6.03 -8.64 3.43
N ARG A 53 -5.22 -9.71 3.38
CA ARG A 53 -4.37 -10.11 4.51
C ARG A 53 -3.32 -9.04 4.84
N THR A 54 -2.79 -8.38 3.83
CA THR A 54 -1.80 -7.31 3.99
C THR A 54 -2.42 -6.08 4.61
N PHE A 55 -3.61 -5.66 4.16
CA PHE A 55 -4.38 -4.60 4.81
C PHE A 55 -4.65 -4.89 6.29
N ASN A 56 -5.07 -6.12 6.61
CA ASN A 56 -5.26 -6.52 8.01
C ASN A 56 -3.97 -6.47 8.83
N THR A 57 -2.82 -6.76 8.20
CA THR A 57 -1.49 -6.64 8.83
C THR A 57 -1.15 -5.18 9.13
N LEU A 58 -1.37 -4.28 8.17
CA LEU A 58 -1.20 -2.83 8.36
C LEU A 58 -2.12 -2.29 9.46
N CYS A 59 -3.37 -2.80 9.57
CA CYS A 59 -4.25 -2.48 10.67
C CYS A 59 -3.71 -2.95 12.03
N LYS A 60 -3.22 -4.19 12.12
CA LYS A 60 -2.60 -4.73 13.35
C LYS A 60 -1.35 -3.96 13.77
N LYS A 61 -0.58 -3.45 12.81
CA LYS A 61 0.60 -2.60 13.06
C LYS A 61 0.24 -1.15 13.45
N GLY A 62 -1.04 -0.77 13.45
CA GLY A 62 -1.47 0.59 13.77
C GLY A 62 -1.14 1.61 12.68
N VAL A 63 -0.95 1.16 11.44
CA VAL A 63 -0.73 2.03 10.27
C VAL A 63 -2.08 2.53 9.76
N LEU A 64 -3.01 1.58 9.62
CA LEU A 64 -4.36 1.78 9.15
C LEU A 64 -5.36 1.46 10.26
N LYS A 65 -6.56 2.00 10.14
CA LYS A 65 -7.72 1.63 10.94
C LYS A 65 -8.88 1.34 10.01
N ARG A 66 -9.57 0.23 10.24
CA ARG A 66 -10.81 -0.06 9.51
C ARG A 66 -11.97 0.71 10.16
N GLU A 67 -12.64 1.56 9.39
CA GLU A 67 -13.83 2.34 9.80
C GLU A 67 -14.88 2.24 8.68
N ASP A 68 -16.08 1.77 8.98
CA ASP A 68 -17.23 1.70 8.05
C ASP A 68 -16.92 1.07 6.68
N GLY A 69 -16.18 -0.03 6.67
CA GLY A 69 -15.77 -0.71 5.44
C GLY A 69 -14.61 -0.03 4.69
N LYS A 70 -14.11 1.10 5.19
CA LYS A 70 -12.97 1.85 4.66
C LYS A 70 -11.71 1.65 5.51
N TYR A 71 -10.54 1.98 4.97
CA TYR A 71 -9.27 2.06 5.70
C TYR A 71 -8.90 3.52 5.82
N LYS A 72 -8.77 3.97 7.06
CA LYS A 72 -8.25 5.28 7.44
C LYS A 72 -6.77 5.15 7.76
N ILE A 73 -5.96 6.04 7.23
CA ILE A 73 -4.55 6.15 7.64
C ILE A 73 -4.49 6.84 9.00
N ILE A 74 -3.94 6.14 10.00
CA ILE A 74 -3.80 6.65 11.37
C ILE A 74 -2.35 6.93 11.77
N ASN A 75 -1.37 6.39 11.04
CA ASN A 75 0.05 6.69 11.25
C ASN A 75 0.79 6.88 9.92
N LYS A 76 0.91 8.14 9.47
CA LYS A 76 1.59 8.50 8.22
C LYS A 76 3.10 8.24 8.28
N VAL A 77 3.73 8.40 9.45
CA VAL A 77 5.17 8.19 9.61
C VAL A 77 5.50 6.71 9.40
N LEU A 78 4.79 5.83 10.09
CA LEU A 78 4.97 4.38 9.93
C LEU A 78 4.58 3.90 8.53
N LEU A 79 3.57 4.50 7.90
CA LEU A 79 3.23 4.23 6.50
C LEU A 79 4.41 4.55 5.57
N LYS A 80 5.04 5.72 5.76
CA LYS A 80 6.21 6.14 4.97
C LYS A 80 7.41 5.23 5.22
N ASP A 81 7.66 4.83 6.46
CA ASP A 81 8.75 3.89 6.80
C ASP A 81 8.53 2.51 6.16
N LEU A 82 7.29 2.00 6.15
CA LEU A 82 6.94 0.74 5.50
C LEU A 82 7.00 0.82 3.97
N ALA A 83 6.62 1.97 3.40
CA ALA A 83 6.83 2.25 1.99
C ALA A 83 8.33 2.21 1.64
N GLY A 84 9.19 2.57 2.59
CA GLY A 84 10.63 2.62 2.41
C GLY A 84 11.07 3.60 1.32
N ASP A 85 12.36 3.64 1.04
CA ASP A 85 12.96 4.42 -0.05
C ASP A 85 12.75 3.80 -1.45
N LEU A 86 11.70 2.99 -1.62
CA LEU A 86 11.33 2.30 -2.87
C LEU A 86 11.31 3.24 -4.10
N TYR A 87 11.10 4.54 -3.89
CA TYR A 87 11.11 5.58 -4.93
C TYR A 87 12.21 6.65 -4.82
N GLN A 88 13.04 6.65 -3.77
CA GLN A 88 14.22 7.53 -3.74
C GLN A 88 15.34 6.98 -4.63
N ASP A 89 15.50 5.65 -4.72
CA ASP A 89 16.49 5.03 -5.60
C ASP A 89 16.07 5.01 -7.07
N ALA A 90 14.77 5.06 -7.37
CA ALA A 90 14.26 5.17 -8.73
C ALA A 90 14.33 6.60 -9.31
N LYS A 91 14.77 7.59 -8.51
CA LYS A 91 14.93 8.99 -8.94
C LYS A 91 16.31 9.29 -9.53
N PHE A 92 17.14 8.27 -9.74
CA PHE A 92 18.46 8.34 -10.39
C PHE A 92 18.53 7.57 -11.72
N LEU A 93 17.45 7.62 -12.53
CA LEU A 93 17.47 7.33 -13.97
C LEU A 93 16.66 8.41 -14.69
#